data_AF-A0AAU4SWS3-F1
#
_entry.id   AF-A0AAU4SWS3-F1
#
_cell.length_a   1.000
_cell.length_b   1.000
_cell.length_c   1.000
_cell.angle_alpha   90.00
_cell.angle_beta   90.00
_cell.angle_gamma   90.00
#
_symmetry.space_group_name_H-M   'P 1'
#
loop_
_entity.id
_entity.type
_entity.pdbx_description
1 polymer ?
#
loop_
_entity_poly.entity_id
_entity_poly.type
_entity_poly.pdbx_seq_one_letter_code
_entity_poly.pdbx_strand_id
1 'polypeptide(L)'
;MTALRPERDSAAPYGEDTVYGAAAAYGGAAGPEQEWYDPQGYARDWYGEQTASSYAEPQSSPSNEPSHEPSYDEPSPRPRLDHGEPSYGEAWQEEAYSQPYVPASSPPPMPPIDEETVALRVPDSESMRAARSATHARSHAPDAGGRAARRKAAKRHGRHGGPTHEQSAEEHGATPRSRVEARRAARAQKPGMAVMASRAIGEVFITTGVLMLLFVTYQLWWTNIRAEAQAGSAASSLQNDWAAGKRKPGAFEPGQGFALLHIPKLDVVVPIAEGIDKKRVLDRGMVGHYAEDDLKTAMPDAKTGNFGLAGHRNTHGEPFRYINRLQPGDPIVVETQDQYFVYTMASILPVTAPSNTAVLDAIPKGSGFTTAGRYITLTTCTPEFTSKYRMIVWGKMVEERPRSKGKPDALVS
;
A
#
# COMPACT_ATOMS: atom_id res chain seq x y z
N MET A 1 11.98 -1.58 64.32
CA MET A 1 11.66 -0.60 65.39
C MET A 1 12.87 0.28 65.60
N THR A 2 12.65 1.59 65.75
CA THR A 2 13.62 2.61 66.20
C THR A 2 14.65 3.02 65.14
N ALA A 3 14.57 4.14 64.40
CA ALA A 3 14.25 5.56 64.66
C ALA A 3 15.53 6.44 64.65
N LEU A 4 15.33 7.64 64.08
CA LEU A 4 16.06 8.89 64.26
C LEU A 4 17.22 9.23 63.29
N ARG A 5 16.91 10.26 62.49
CA ARG A 5 17.77 11.24 61.82
C ARG A 5 18.56 12.06 62.87
N PRO A 6 19.69 12.66 62.49
CA PRO A 6 19.70 14.13 62.50
C PRO A 6 20.43 14.76 61.30
N GLU A 7 20.14 16.05 61.13
CA GLU A 7 20.66 17.00 60.15
C GLU A 7 22.14 17.38 60.39
N ARG A 8 22.86 17.78 59.32
CA ARG A 8 23.42 19.13 59.15
C ARG A 8 24.18 19.32 57.82
N ASP A 9 23.71 20.33 57.08
CA ASP A 9 24.40 21.41 56.35
C ASP A 9 25.68 21.16 55.55
N SER A 10 25.67 21.53 54.26
CA SER A 10 26.51 22.62 53.72
C SER A 10 26.21 22.96 52.24
N ALA A 11 26.15 24.27 51.96
CA ALA A 11 26.45 24.98 50.70
C ALA A 11 25.35 25.23 49.63
N ALA A 12 24.64 26.35 49.81
CA ALA A 12 24.60 27.57 48.95
C ALA A 12 24.12 27.54 47.46
N PRO A 13 23.58 28.67 46.94
CA PRO A 13 22.39 28.66 46.07
C PRO A 13 22.63 29.03 44.59
N TYR A 14 21.70 28.59 43.74
CA TYR A 14 21.51 29.05 42.34
C TYR A 14 20.42 30.13 42.28
N GLY A 15 20.76 31.30 41.72
CA GLY A 15 19.81 32.29 41.19
C GLY A 15 19.38 31.92 39.76
N GLU A 16 18.07 31.95 39.48
CA GLU A 16 17.35 33.04 38.80
C GLU A 16 17.44 32.96 37.27
N ASP A 17 16.32 32.61 36.62
CA ASP A 17 15.68 33.49 35.64
C ASP A 17 14.37 32.88 35.09
N THR A 18 13.26 33.57 35.34
CA THR A 18 12.05 33.52 34.49
C THR A 18 11.49 34.93 34.39
N VAL A 19 11.36 35.46 33.17
CA VAL A 19 10.52 36.63 32.87
C VAL A 19 9.78 36.42 31.54
N TYR A 20 8.46 36.56 31.63
CA TYR A 20 7.48 36.66 30.55
C TYR A 20 7.54 38.04 29.86
N GLY A 21 7.34 38.11 28.54
CA GLY A 21 7.17 39.39 27.84
C GLY A 21 6.87 39.33 26.33
N ALA A 22 5.59 39.07 26.01
CA ALA A 22 4.75 39.51 24.89
C ALA A 22 5.31 40.15 23.57
N ALA A 23 4.65 39.71 22.47
CA ALA A 23 4.04 40.50 21.37
C ALA A 23 4.62 40.39 19.94
N ALA A 24 3.88 39.73 19.04
CA ALA A 24 3.68 40.09 17.63
C ALA A 24 2.50 39.25 17.06
N ALA A 25 1.34 39.87 16.82
CA ALA A 25 0.84 40.29 15.50
C ALA A 25 0.01 39.20 14.78
N TYR A 26 -1.32 39.36 14.84
CA TYR A 26 -2.31 38.63 14.05
C TYR A 26 -2.35 39.18 12.62
N GLY A 27 -2.36 38.27 11.63
CA GLY A 27 -2.75 38.58 10.26
C GLY A 27 -2.60 37.39 9.30
N GLY A 28 -3.72 36.93 8.73
CA GLY A 28 -3.73 36.15 7.49
C GLY A 28 -4.33 34.75 7.61
N ALA A 29 -5.59 34.61 7.19
CA ALA A 29 -6.28 33.34 7.04
C ALA A 29 -5.71 32.52 5.87
N ALA A 30 -5.45 31.23 6.12
CA ALA A 30 -5.37 30.17 5.11
C ALA A 30 -6.03 28.92 5.71
N GLY A 31 -6.80 28.19 4.90
CA GLY A 31 -7.68 27.10 5.31
C GLY A 31 -6.94 25.85 5.84
N PRO A 32 -7.67 24.82 6.29
CA PRO A 32 -7.06 23.66 6.92
C PRO A 32 -6.33 22.83 5.86
N GLU A 33 -4.99 22.89 5.87
CA GLU A 33 -4.11 22.00 5.14
C GLU A 33 -3.88 20.69 5.90
N GLN A 34 -3.45 19.70 5.12
CA GLN A 34 -3.30 18.29 5.44
C GLN A 34 -2.23 18.05 6.52
N GLU A 35 -2.65 17.96 7.78
CA GLU A 35 -1.76 17.74 8.92
C GLU A 35 -1.52 16.24 9.23
N TRP A 36 -1.67 15.35 8.23
CA TRP A 36 -1.61 13.89 8.44
C TRP A 36 -0.49 13.15 7.67
N TYR A 37 0.40 13.86 6.98
CA TYR A 37 1.53 13.24 6.30
C TYR A 37 2.70 14.23 6.18
N ASP A 38 3.73 14.02 6.99
CA ASP A 38 4.99 14.78 6.92
C ASP A 38 6.09 13.88 6.30
N PRO A 39 6.37 14.03 5.00
CA PRO A 39 7.42 13.26 4.33
C PRO A 39 8.83 13.58 4.85
N GLN A 40 9.05 14.76 5.45
CA GLN A 40 10.36 15.12 6.03
C GLN A 40 10.56 14.50 7.41
N GLY A 41 9.50 14.40 8.21
CA GLY A 41 9.49 13.67 9.47
C GLY A 41 9.83 12.19 9.27
N TYR A 42 9.22 11.55 8.27
CA TYR A 42 9.48 10.14 7.94
C TYR A 42 10.95 9.89 7.55
N ALA A 43 11.54 10.74 6.71
CA ALA A 43 12.95 10.61 6.32
C ALA A 43 13.90 10.78 7.52
N ARG A 44 13.58 11.69 8.45
CA ARG A 44 14.37 11.89 9.69
C ARG A 44 14.32 10.69 10.61
N ASP A 45 13.14 10.12 10.83
CA ASP A 45 12.94 8.98 11.72
C ASP A 45 13.62 7.71 11.22
N TRP A 46 13.80 7.60 9.89
CA TRP A 46 14.40 6.43 9.24
C TRP A 46 15.90 6.54 8.96
N TYR A 47 16.43 7.75 8.72
CA TYR A 47 17.84 7.92 8.33
C TYR A 47 18.71 8.60 9.40
N GLY A 48 18.13 9.14 10.48
CA GLY A 48 18.85 9.89 11.51
C GLY A 48 19.42 11.23 11.01
N GLU A 49 19.65 12.19 11.92
CA GLU A 49 20.21 13.50 11.59
C GLU A 49 21.71 13.36 11.21
N GLN A 50 22.03 13.47 9.92
CA GLN A 50 23.40 13.37 9.42
C GLN A 50 24.11 14.72 9.59
N THR A 51 24.89 14.87 10.67
CA THR A 51 25.88 15.94 10.76
C THR A 51 27.05 15.62 9.84
N ALA A 52 27.32 16.52 8.89
CA ALA A 52 28.48 16.43 8.01
C ALA A 52 29.77 16.50 8.84
N SER A 53 30.38 15.35 9.12
CA SER A 53 31.74 15.29 9.65
C SER A 53 32.73 15.43 8.49
N SER A 54 33.49 16.51 8.55
CA SER A 54 34.57 16.91 7.67
C SER A 54 35.57 15.78 7.39
N TYR A 55 35.87 15.58 6.10
CA TYR A 55 36.96 14.73 5.62
C TYR A 55 38.31 15.22 6.17
N ALA A 56 39.11 14.28 6.69
CA ALA A 56 40.54 14.45 6.89
C ALA A 56 41.27 13.57 5.86
N GLU A 57 41.91 14.20 4.88
CA GLU A 57 42.86 13.58 3.95
C GLU A 57 44.14 13.12 4.67
N PRO A 58 44.78 12.03 4.20
CA PRO A 58 46.23 11.93 4.28
C PRO A 58 46.88 11.74 2.91
N GLN A 59 47.57 12.80 2.52
CA GLN A 59 48.85 12.94 1.80
C GLN A 59 49.44 11.74 1.01
N SER A 60 49.76 12.03 -0.24
CA SER A 60 50.59 11.27 -1.19
C SER A 60 52.09 11.42 -0.93
N SER A 61 52.87 10.36 -1.23
CA SER A 61 54.32 10.37 -1.47
C SER A 61 54.80 9.04 -2.11
N PRO A 62 55.97 9.00 -2.80
CA PRO A 62 56.01 8.53 -4.20
C PRO A 62 56.78 7.23 -4.51
N SER A 63 56.50 6.73 -5.72
CA SER A 63 57.28 5.91 -6.69
C SER A 63 58.56 5.17 -6.25
N ASN A 64 58.62 3.86 -6.56
CA ASN A 64 59.83 3.23 -7.05
C ASN A 64 59.50 2.00 -7.92
N GLU A 65 59.89 2.06 -9.19
CA GLU A 65 59.78 1.01 -10.21
C GLU A 65 61.20 0.77 -10.75
N PRO A 66 61.68 -0.47 -10.90
CA PRO A 66 62.84 -0.74 -11.72
C PRO A 66 62.46 -1.49 -13.00
N SER A 67 62.74 -0.81 -14.10
CA SER A 67 62.78 -1.29 -15.49
C SER A 67 63.84 -2.37 -15.72
N HIS A 68 63.49 -3.43 -16.47
CA HIS A 68 64.44 -4.29 -17.16
C HIS A 68 63.90 -4.68 -18.55
N GLU A 69 64.65 -4.30 -19.58
CA GLU A 69 64.46 -4.69 -20.99
C GLU A 69 65.59 -5.63 -21.44
N PRO A 70 65.44 -6.34 -22.58
CA PRO A 70 65.91 -7.72 -22.75
C PRO A 70 67.23 -7.87 -23.52
N SER A 71 67.89 -9.02 -23.32
CA SER A 71 69.04 -9.47 -24.11
C SER A 71 68.66 -10.69 -24.96
N TYR A 72 69.01 -10.63 -26.25
CA TYR A 72 68.87 -11.69 -27.25
C TYR A 72 70.00 -12.71 -27.16
N ASP A 73 69.69 -13.99 -27.39
CA ASP A 73 70.62 -14.97 -28.00
C ASP A 73 69.83 -16.18 -28.56
N GLU A 74 70.20 -16.60 -29.77
CA GLU A 74 69.78 -17.81 -30.53
C GLU A 74 71.09 -18.49 -31.05
N PRO A 75 71.14 -19.72 -31.65
CA PRO A 75 70.13 -20.78 -31.83
C PRO A 75 70.61 -22.27 -31.68
N SER A 76 69.62 -23.19 -31.78
CA SER A 76 69.64 -24.59 -32.33
C SER A 76 70.09 -25.81 -31.47
N PRO A 77 69.69 -27.08 -31.77
CA PRO A 77 68.68 -27.62 -32.73
C PRO A 77 67.66 -28.66 -32.15
N ARG A 78 66.65 -29.01 -32.97
CA ARG A 78 65.51 -29.94 -32.74
C ARG A 78 65.86 -31.44 -32.78
N PRO A 79 64.90 -32.32 -32.42
CA PRO A 79 64.45 -33.34 -33.38
C PRO A 79 62.92 -33.45 -33.57
N ARG A 80 62.56 -34.00 -34.75
CA ARG A 80 61.23 -34.23 -35.37
C ARG A 80 60.43 -35.38 -34.76
N LEU A 81 59.11 -35.37 -35.03
CA LEU A 81 58.21 -36.46 -35.49
C LEU A 81 56.85 -35.78 -35.80
N ASP A 82 56.43 -35.51 -37.05
CA ASP A 82 55.91 -36.31 -38.18
C ASP A 82 54.45 -36.84 -38.04
N HIS A 83 53.72 -36.66 -39.15
CA HIS A 83 52.36 -37.06 -39.58
C HIS A 83 51.22 -36.11 -39.20
N GLY A 84 50.42 -35.54 -40.11
CA GLY A 84 50.31 -35.60 -41.57
C GLY A 84 49.08 -34.76 -42.02
N GLU A 85 49.16 -34.09 -43.17
CA GLU A 85 48.00 -33.43 -43.81
C GLU A 85 47.17 -34.44 -44.63
N PRO A 86 45.91 -34.10 -44.99
CA PRO A 86 45.77 -33.54 -46.34
C PRO A 86 44.77 -32.36 -46.48
N SER A 87 45.12 -31.52 -47.45
CA SER A 87 44.40 -30.44 -48.15
C SER A 87 43.10 -30.87 -48.85
N TYR A 88 42.04 -30.05 -48.78
CA TYR A 88 41.22 -29.43 -49.86
C TYR A 88 40.00 -28.77 -49.17
N GLY A 89 39.50 -27.56 -49.43
CA GLY A 89 39.33 -26.85 -50.69
C GLY A 89 37.89 -27.03 -51.17
N GLU A 90 36.90 -26.30 -50.64
CA GLU A 90 35.64 -26.00 -51.36
C GLU A 90 34.76 -24.94 -50.67
N ALA A 91 34.09 -24.17 -51.52
CA ALA A 91 33.28 -23.00 -51.24
C ALA A 91 31.94 -23.35 -50.59
N TRP A 92 31.49 -22.54 -49.63
CA TRP A 92 30.11 -22.58 -49.16
C TRP A 92 29.28 -21.49 -49.85
N GLN A 93 28.33 -21.99 -50.64
CA GLN A 93 27.32 -21.27 -51.38
C GLN A 93 26.28 -20.67 -50.41
N GLU A 94 25.78 -19.48 -50.76
CA GLU A 94 24.57 -18.89 -50.19
C GLU A 94 23.37 -19.79 -50.50
N GLU A 95 22.90 -20.54 -49.51
CA GLU A 95 21.59 -21.19 -49.57
C GLU A 95 20.53 -20.30 -48.93
N ALA A 96 19.88 -19.55 -49.81
CA ALA A 96 18.63 -18.86 -49.55
C ALA A 96 17.54 -19.88 -49.19
N TYR A 97 17.25 -20.02 -47.90
CA TYR A 97 16.02 -20.68 -47.46
C TYR A 97 14.84 -19.72 -47.63
N SER A 98 14.15 -19.85 -48.77
CA SER A 98 12.77 -19.40 -48.94
C SER A 98 11.87 -20.15 -47.95
N GLN A 99 11.37 -19.46 -46.92
CA GLN A 99 10.26 -19.99 -46.14
C GLN A 99 8.95 -19.90 -46.95
N PRO A 100 8.14 -20.96 -47.02
CA PRO A 100 6.82 -20.87 -47.61
C PRO A 100 5.90 -19.99 -46.75
N TYR A 101 5.26 -19.02 -47.39
CA TYR A 101 4.21 -18.19 -46.80
C TYR A 101 3.03 -19.07 -46.36
N VAL A 102 2.84 -19.19 -45.05
CA VAL A 102 1.62 -19.73 -44.44
C VAL A 102 0.60 -18.60 -44.33
N PRO A 103 -0.55 -18.65 -45.02
CA PRO A 103 -1.59 -17.66 -44.81
C PRO A 103 -2.12 -17.77 -43.37
N ALA A 104 -2.25 -16.61 -42.71
CA ALA A 104 -2.78 -16.51 -41.36
C ALA A 104 -4.11 -17.25 -41.25
N SER A 105 -4.16 -18.27 -40.39
CA SER A 105 -5.41 -18.93 -40.01
C SER A 105 -6.31 -17.92 -39.31
N SER A 106 -7.54 -17.79 -39.81
CA SER A 106 -8.59 -16.98 -39.21
C SER A 106 -8.71 -17.27 -37.71
N PRO A 107 -8.92 -16.24 -36.85
CA PRO A 107 -9.15 -16.48 -35.44
C PRO A 107 -10.37 -17.40 -35.25
N PRO A 108 -10.35 -18.30 -34.25
CA PRO A 108 -11.50 -19.15 -33.96
C PRO A 108 -12.73 -18.26 -33.65
N PRO A 109 -13.93 -18.67 -34.08
CA PRO A 109 -15.14 -17.91 -33.79
C PRO A 109 -15.29 -17.78 -32.27
N MET A 110 -15.45 -16.53 -31.81
CA MET A 110 -15.78 -16.29 -30.41
C MET A 110 -17.10 -17.01 -30.08
N PRO A 111 -17.21 -17.64 -28.90
CA PRO A 111 -18.49 -18.19 -28.47
C PRO A 111 -19.55 -17.08 -28.46
N PRO A 112 -20.81 -17.40 -28.81
CA PRO A 112 -21.88 -16.41 -28.81
C PRO A 112 -21.95 -15.75 -27.42
N ILE A 113 -22.03 -14.43 -27.41
CA ILE A 113 -22.26 -13.68 -26.18
C ILE A 113 -23.69 -14.04 -25.77
N ASP A 114 -23.85 -14.71 -24.63
CA ASP A 114 -25.14 -15.03 -24.07
C ASP A 114 -25.89 -13.72 -23.79
N GLU A 115 -26.81 -13.33 -24.70
CA GLU A 115 -27.61 -12.09 -24.58
C GLU A 115 -28.45 -12.04 -23.29
N GLU A 116 -28.61 -13.18 -22.62
CA GLU A 116 -29.31 -13.30 -21.33
C GLU A 116 -28.60 -12.56 -20.19
N THR A 117 -27.30 -12.25 -20.32
CA THR A 117 -26.56 -11.47 -19.30
C THR A 117 -26.53 -9.95 -19.53
N VAL A 118 -27.07 -9.48 -20.66
CA VAL A 118 -27.22 -8.03 -20.95
C VAL A 118 -28.57 -7.50 -20.47
N ALA A 119 -29.57 -8.37 -20.30
CA ALA A 119 -30.92 -8.00 -19.83
C ALA A 119 -31.01 -7.50 -18.37
N LEU A 120 -29.90 -7.52 -17.61
CA LEU A 120 -29.86 -7.05 -16.22
C LEU A 120 -29.28 -5.63 -16.05
N ARG A 121 -29.00 -4.88 -17.13
CA ARG A 121 -28.44 -3.51 -17.04
C ARG A 121 -29.28 -2.39 -17.65
N VAL A 122 -30.45 -2.67 -18.21
CA VAL A 122 -31.36 -1.61 -18.66
C VAL A 122 -32.76 -1.93 -18.15
N PRO A 123 -33.35 -1.12 -17.25
CA PRO A 123 -34.74 -1.30 -16.88
C PRO A 123 -35.62 -1.11 -18.11
N ASP A 124 -36.50 -2.09 -18.35
CA ASP A 124 -37.44 -2.11 -19.45
C ASP A 124 -38.24 -0.81 -19.51
N SER A 125 -38.41 -0.25 -20.72
CA SER A 125 -39.07 1.05 -20.93
C SER A 125 -40.52 1.09 -20.42
N GLU A 126 -41.19 -0.08 -20.29
CA GLU A 126 -42.51 -0.21 -19.66
C GLU A 126 -42.47 -0.03 -18.14
N SER A 127 -41.40 -0.49 -17.47
CA SER A 127 -41.23 -0.35 -16.02
C SER A 127 -41.02 1.11 -15.59
N MET A 128 -40.32 1.90 -16.42
CA MET A 128 -40.19 3.35 -16.23
C MET A 128 -41.50 4.11 -16.49
N ARG A 129 -42.34 3.62 -17.42
CA ARG A 129 -43.65 4.23 -17.71
C ARG A 129 -44.66 3.97 -16.59
N ALA A 130 -44.64 2.77 -15.98
CA ALA A 130 -45.45 2.44 -14.82
C ALA A 130 -45.04 3.24 -13.55
N ALA A 131 -43.73 3.44 -13.32
CA ALA A 131 -43.24 4.25 -12.21
C ALA A 131 -43.58 5.75 -12.35
N ARG A 132 -43.56 6.29 -13.58
CA ARG A 132 -43.99 7.68 -13.85
C ARG A 132 -45.51 7.88 -13.70
N SER A 133 -46.33 6.90 -14.10
CA SER A 133 -47.78 6.94 -13.89
C SER A 133 -48.20 6.82 -12.41
N ALA A 134 -47.46 6.04 -11.60
CA ALA A 134 -47.72 5.93 -10.16
C ALA A 134 -47.35 7.20 -9.36
N THR A 135 -46.48 8.05 -9.91
CA THR A 135 -46.04 9.29 -9.26
C THR A 135 -46.90 10.51 -9.65
N HIS A 136 -47.57 10.48 -10.82
CA HIS A 136 -48.53 11.51 -11.23
C HIS A 136 -49.96 11.29 -10.73
N ALA A 137 -50.31 10.09 -10.25
CA ALA A 137 -51.65 9.79 -9.74
C ALA A 137 -51.91 10.26 -8.29
N ARG A 138 -50.97 10.96 -7.64
CA ARG A 138 -51.09 11.43 -6.25
C ARG A 138 -51.11 12.95 -6.04
N SER A 139 -51.30 13.74 -7.09
CA SER A 139 -51.50 15.18 -6.96
C SER A 139 -52.67 15.70 -7.81
N HIS A 140 -53.74 16.08 -7.09
CA HIS A 140 -54.86 16.95 -7.46
C HIS A 140 -56.05 16.40 -8.28
N ALA A 141 -57.19 16.24 -7.59
CA ALA A 141 -58.47 16.89 -7.92
C ALA A 141 -59.33 17.05 -6.63
N PRO A 142 -60.26 18.02 -6.57
CA PRO A 142 -60.56 18.79 -5.36
C PRO A 142 -61.86 18.35 -4.67
N ASP A 143 -62.00 18.67 -3.38
CA ASP A 143 -63.33 18.84 -2.80
C ASP A 143 -63.42 20.05 -1.87
N ALA A 144 -64.55 20.73 -1.98
CA ALA A 144 -64.81 22.09 -1.57
C ALA A 144 -64.88 22.27 -0.04
N GLY A 145 -64.20 23.32 0.46
CA GLY A 145 -64.31 23.76 1.85
C GLY A 145 -63.87 25.22 2.00
N GLY A 146 -64.83 26.12 2.19
CA GLY A 146 -64.71 27.56 2.01
C GLY A 146 -63.73 28.34 2.91
N ARG A 147 -63.59 29.62 2.57
CA ARG A 147 -62.68 30.67 3.09
C ARG A 147 -62.75 30.98 4.60
N ALA A 148 -63.47 30.19 5.40
CA ALA A 148 -63.60 30.40 6.86
C ALA A 148 -62.57 29.64 7.71
N ALA A 149 -61.94 28.58 7.17
CA ALA A 149 -61.04 27.72 7.97
C ALA A 149 -59.60 28.23 8.10
N ARG A 150 -59.13 29.15 7.24
CA ARG A 150 -57.72 29.62 7.23
C ARG A 150 -57.38 30.73 8.21
N ARG A 151 -58.33 31.24 9.01
CA ARG A 151 -58.09 32.37 9.93
C ARG A 151 -57.82 31.98 11.40
N LYS A 152 -57.80 30.68 11.74
CA LYS A 152 -57.66 30.21 13.15
C LYS A 152 -56.31 29.57 13.53
N ALA A 153 -55.35 29.43 12.62
CA ALA A 153 -54.07 28.74 12.90
C ALA A 153 -52.83 29.66 13.01
N ALA A 154 -52.98 30.98 12.94
CA ALA A 154 -51.85 31.93 12.94
C ALA A 154 -51.78 32.83 14.19
N LYS A 155 -52.30 32.40 15.35
CA LYS A 155 -52.17 33.19 16.58
C LYS A 155 -52.02 32.29 17.81
N ARG A 156 -50.77 31.93 18.13
CA ARG A 156 -50.17 31.93 19.50
C ARG A 156 -48.90 31.09 19.55
N HIS A 157 -47.78 31.71 19.23
CA HIS A 157 -46.53 31.49 19.97
C HIS A 157 -45.90 32.88 20.18
N GLY A 158 -45.77 33.30 21.44
CA GLY A 158 -45.15 34.58 21.78
C GLY A 158 -45.50 35.13 23.17
N ARG A 159 -44.71 34.70 24.16
CA ARG A 159 -44.07 35.53 25.22
C ARG A 159 -44.83 35.97 26.50
N HIS A 160 -44.24 35.55 27.63
CA HIS A 160 -44.10 36.09 29.00
C HIS A 160 -45.12 37.07 29.63
N GLY A 161 -45.46 36.80 30.90
CA GLY A 161 -45.82 37.81 31.91
C GLY A 161 -46.83 37.30 32.96
N GLY A 162 -46.46 37.31 34.24
CA GLY A 162 -47.32 36.96 35.39
C GLY A 162 -48.35 38.05 35.75
N PRO A 163 -48.95 37.99 36.95
CA PRO A 163 -50.36 37.62 37.12
C PRO A 163 -51.28 38.82 37.32
N THR A 164 -52.44 38.80 36.67
CA THR A 164 -53.57 39.65 37.05
C THR A 164 -54.82 38.80 37.07
N HIS A 165 -55.39 38.73 38.27
CA HIS A 165 -56.75 38.29 38.55
C HIS A 165 -57.72 39.15 37.74
N GLU A 166 -58.51 38.54 36.88
CA GLU A 166 -59.87 39.02 36.61
C GLU A 166 -60.71 37.82 36.16
N GLN A 167 -61.69 37.49 36.99
CA GLN A 167 -62.68 36.47 36.74
C GLN A 167 -63.50 36.88 35.52
N SER A 168 -63.48 36.04 34.49
CA SER A 168 -64.54 36.00 33.47
C SER A 168 -65.00 34.56 33.38
N ALA A 169 -66.20 34.33 33.91
CA ALA A 169 -66.91 33.07 33.80
C ALA A 169 -67.28 32.83 32.33
N GLU A 170 -66.65 31.85 31.70
CA GLU A 170 -67.22 31.11 30.57
C GLU A 170 -67.06 29.61 30.86
N GLU A 171 -68.03 29.11 31.61
CA GLU A 171 -68.38 27.70 31.73
C GLU A 171 -68.81 27.17 30.36
N HIS A 172 -67.89 26.53 29.66
CA HIS A 172 -68.21 25.61 28.56
C HIS A 172 -67.72 24.21 28.91
N GLY A 173 -68.58 23.49 29.62
CA GLY A 173 -68.93 22.11 29.30
C GLY A 173 -67.78 21.11 29.11
N ALA A 174 -66.73 21.17 29.92
CA ALA A 174 -65.87 20.00 30.10
C ALA A 174 -66.59 19.10 31.10
N THR A 175 -67.33 18.11 30.59
CA THR A 175 -67.85 17.02 31.42
C THR A 175 -66.70 16.48 32.27
N PRO A 176 -66.89 16.28 33.59
CA PRO A 176 -65.85 15.73 34.44
C PRO A 176 -65.63 14.30 33.97
N ARG A 177 -64.60 14.10 33.12
CA ARG A 177 -64.20 12.76 32.69
C ARG A 177 -63.98 11.96 33.95
N SER A 178 -64.72 10.87 34.07
CA SER A 178 -64.69 10.07 35.29
C SER A 178 -63.24 9.66 35.57
N ARG A 179 -62.91 9.40 36.84
CA ARG A 179 -61.60 8.86 37.24
C ARG A 179 -61.18 7.65 36.40
N VAL A 180 -62.14 6.97 35.78
CA VAL A 180 -61.96 5.84 34.87
C VAL A 180 -61.56 6.29 33.46
N GLU A 181 -62.15 7.34 32.89
CA GLU A 181 -61.79 7.88 31.58
C GLU A 181 -60.42 8.54 31.57
N ALA A 182 -60.06 9.26 32.63
CA ALA A 182 -58.71 9.79 32.82
C ALA A 182 -57.65 8.66 32.93
N ARG A 183 -57.99 7.55 33.61
CA ARG A 183 -57.14 6.35 33.68
C ARG A 183 -57.05 5.61 32.35
N ARG A 184 -58.10 5.64 31.51
CA ARG A 184 -58.11 4.98 30.19
C ARG A 184 -57.29 5.77 29.17
N ALA A 185 -57.39 7.10 29.18
CA ALA A 185 -56.54 7.97 28.36
C ALA A 185 -55.06 7.86 28.75
N ALA A 186 -54.74 7.75 30.05
CA ALA A 186 -53.38 7.51 30.54
C ALA A 186 -52.81 6.11 30.16
N ARG A 187 -53.67 5.11 29.91
CA ARG A 187 -53.24 3.79 29.39
C ARG A 187 -52.99 3.82 27.88
N ALA A 188 -53.71 4.65 27.12
CA ALA A 188 -53.54 4.80 25.68
C ALA A 188 -52.26 5.58 25.28
N GLN A 189 -51.67 6.33 26.21
CA GLN A 189 -50.41 7.06 26.00
C GLN A 189 -49.15 6.23 26.27
N LYS A 190 -49.28 4.97 26.71
CA LYS A 190 -48.12 4.10 26.89
C LYS A 190 -47.71 3.54 25.52
N PRO A 191 -46.47 3.76 25.06
CA PRO A 191 -46.01 3.16 23.81
C PRO A 191 -46.26 1.65 23.89
N GLY A 192 -46.97 1.12 22.90
CA GLY A 192 -47.31 -0.30 22.88
C GLY A 192 -46.05 -1.15 23.01
N MET A 193 -46.15 -2.29 23.69
CA MET A 193 -45.02 -3.22 23.89
C MET A 193 -44.33 -3.58 22.57
N ALA A 194 -45.09 -3.60 21.46
CA ALA A 194 -44.59 -3.76 20.10
C ALA A 194 -43.67 -2.61 19.62
N VAL A 195 -43.97 -1.35 19.96
CA VAL A 195 -43.15 -0.17 19.62
C VAL A 195 -41.84 -0.17 20.41
N MET A 196 -41.89 -0.60 21.68
CA MET A 196 -40.69 -0.76 22.50
C MET A 196 -39.81 -1.91 21.99
N ALA A 197 -40.42 -3.03 21.58
CA ALA A 197 -39.70 -4.15 20.97
C ALA A 197 -39.05 -3.77 19.62
N SER A 198 -39.76 -3.05 18.74
CA SER A 198 -39.20 -2.60 17.47
C SER A 198 -38.04 -1.63 17.65
N ARG A 199 -38.10 -0.77 18.68
CA ARG A 199 -37.01 0.16 19.01
C ARG A 199 -35.77 -0.59 19.51
N ALA A 200 -35.94 -1.55 20.40
CA ALA A 200 -34.83 -2.37 20.90
C ALA A 200 -34.17 -3.17 19.77
N ILE A 201 -34.97 -3.77 18.88
CA ILE A 201 -34.45 -4.47 17.69
C ILE A 201 -33.67 -3.49 16.80
N GLY A 202 -34.25 -2.33 16.48
CA GLY A 202 -33.59 -1.31 15.67
C GLY A 202 -32.26 -0.84 16.27
N GLU A 203 -32.19 -0.64 17.58
CA GLU A 203 -30.97 -0.25 18.30
C GLU A 203 -29.90 -1.35 18.24
N VAL A 204 -30.27 -2.63 18.38
CA VAL A 204 -29.34 -3.75 18.21
C VAL A 204 -28.80 -3.81 16.78
N PHE A 205 -29.62 -3.59 15.76
CA PHE A 205 -29.16 -3.57 14.37
C PHE A 205 -28.25 -2.36 14.08
N ILE A 206 -28.57 -1.18 14.60
CA ILE A 206 -27.73 0.02 14.45
C ILE A 206 -26.37 -0.18 15.12
N THR A 207 -26.36 -0.62 16.38
CA THR A 207 -25.12 -0.88 17.13
C THR A 207 -24.26 -1.94 16.46
N THR A 208 -24.88 -3.02 15.99
CA THR A 208 -24.18 -4.07 15.23
C THR A 208 -23.58 -3.51 13.94
N GLY A 209 -24.35 -2.72 13.18
CA GLY A 209 -23.87 -2.08 11.95
C GLY A 209 -22.69 -1.14 12.19
N VAL A 210 -22.77 -0.29 13.22
CA VAL A 210 -21.68 0.60 13.63
C VAL A 210 -20.44 -0.19 14.05
N LEU A 211 -20.61 -1.27 14.80
CA LEU A 211 -19.50 -2.14 15.21
C LEU A 211 -18.82 -2.78 14.00
N MET A 212 -19.59 -3.26 13.02
CA MET A 212 -19.03 -3.81 11.79
C MET A 212 -18.26 -2.74 10.98
N LEU A 213 -18.77 -1.51 10.86
CA LEU A 213 -18.07 -0.42 10.18
C LEU A 213 -16.76 -0.03 10.88
N LEU A 214 -16.78 0.04 12.22
CA LEU A 214 -15.57 0.28 13.02
C LEU A 214 -14.57 -0.86 12.86
N PHE A 215 -15.03 -2.11 12.81
CA PHE A 215 -14.17 -3.26 12.60
C PHE A 215 -13.49 -3.22 11.23
N VAL A 216 -14.21 -2.91 10.15
CA VAL A 216 -13.62 -2.75 8.81
C VAL A 216 -12.58 -1.63 8.79
N THR A 217 -12.89 -0.49 9.42
CA THR A 217 -11.96 0.64 9.52
C THR A 217 -10.69 0.25 10.28
N TYR A 218 -10.83 -0.47 11.40
CA TYR A 218 -9.72 -0.99 12.17
C TYR A 218 -8.85 -1.95 11.34
N GLN A 219 -9.45 -2.87 10.58
CA GLN A 219 -8.72 -3.79 9.72
C GLN A 219 -7.88 -3.06 8.67
N LEU A 220 -8.38 -1.99 8.07
CA LEU A 220 -7.65 -1.25 7.03
C LEU A 220 -6.59 -0.30 7.59
N TRP A 221 -6.84 0.34 8.73
CA TRP A 221 -5.95 1.35 9.27
C TRP A 221 -4.94 0.79 10.27
N TRP A 222 -5.41 0.07 11.29
CA TRP A 222 -4.55 -0.37 12.39
C TRP A 222 -3.57 -1.46 11.97
N THR A 223 -3.98 -2.37 11.08
CA THR A 223 -3.09 -3.45 10.61
C THR A 223 -1.95 -2.89 9.75
N ASN A 224 -2.19 -1.82 8.98
CA ASN A 224 -1.17 -1.14 8.20
C ASN A 224 -0.13 -0.49 9.10
N ILE A 225 -0.57 0.28 10.10
CA ILE A 225 0.34 0.94 11.06
C ILE A 225 1.20 -0.09 11.79
N ARG A 226 0.57 -1.18 12.28
CA ARG A 226 1.31 -2.23 12.99
C ARG A 226 2.34 -2.91 12.08
N ALA A 227 1.99 -3.15 10.83
CA ALA A 227 2.87 -3.78 9.86
C ALA A 227 4.03 -2.86 9.45
N GLU A 228 3.80 -1.56 9.27
CA GLU A 228 4.85 -0.57 9.04
C GLU A 228 5.83 -0.51 10.22
N ALA A 229 5.34 -0.55 11.46
CA ALA A 229 6.21 -0.62 12.63
C ALA A 229 7.04 -1.92 12.68
N GLN A 230 6.45 -3.05 12.27
CA GLN A 230 7.16 -4.34 12.18
C GLN A 230 8.20 -4.36 11.06
N ALA A 231 7.85 -3.85 9.88
CA ALA A 231 8.76 -3.68 8.76
C ALA A 231 9.90 -2.71 9.12
N GLY A 232 9.58 -1.62 9.83
CA GLY A 232 10.54 -0.64 10.33
C GLY A 232 11.57 -1.23 11.27
N SER A 233 11.10 -1.89 12.34
CA SER A 233 11.98 -2.58 13.27
C SER A 233 12.81 -3.69 12.60
N ALA A 234 12.24 -4.43 11.65
CA ALA A 234 12.98 -5.43 10.86
C ALA A 234 14.06 -4.79 9.97
N ALA A 235 13.75 -3.68 9.31
CA ALA A 235 14.71 -2.94 8.48
C ALA A 235 15.86 -2.37 9.32
N SER A 236 15.56 -1.70 10.44
CA SER A 236 16.59 -1.19 11.35
C SER A 236 17.45 -2.32 11.91
N SER A 237 16.85 -3.44 12.32
CA SER A 237 17.60 -4.60 12.81
C SER A 237 18.54 -5.16 11.73
N LEU A 238 18.05 -5.25 10.48
CA LEU A 238 18.82 -5.75 9.35
C LEU A 238 20.02 -4.84 9.04
N GLN A 239 19.79 -3.53 8.99
CA GLN A 239 20.85 -2.54 8.81
C GLN A 239 21.87 -2.55 9.96
N ASN A 240 21.42 -2.69 11.20
CA ASN A 240 22.30 -2.81 12.36
C ASN A 240 23.16 -4.09 12.31
N ASP A 241 22.58 -5.22 11.92
CA ASP A 241 23.33 -6.47 11.75
C ASP A 241 24.36 -6.36 10.62
N TRP A 242 24.03 -5.67 9.53
CA TRP A 242 24.98 -5.36 8.46
C TRP A 242 26.11 -4.46 8.94
N ALA A 243 25.80 -3.40 9.69
CA ALA A 243 26.79 -2.48 10.27
C ALA A 243 27.70 -3.17 11.29
N ALA A 244 27.16 -4.13 12.05
CA ALA A 244 27.94 -4.98 12.97
C ALA A 244 28.76 -6.07 12.26
N GLY A 245 28.72 -6.15 10.93
CA GLY A 245 29.49 -7.12 10.15
C GLY A 245 29.04 -8.57 10.36
N LYS A 246 27.82 -8.82 10.87
CA LYS A 246 27.29 -10.17 11.03
C LYS A 246 26.96 -10.74 9.66
N ARG A 247 27.95 -11.34 9.00
CA ARG A 247 27.80 -11.98 7.69
C ARG A 247 27.08 -13.31 7.88
N LYS A 248 25.93 -13.49 7.23
CA LYS A 248 25.33 -14.82 7.01
C LYS A 248 25.22 -15.07 5.50
N PRO A 249 26.33 -15.40 4.81
CA PRO A 249 26.26 -15.86 3.44
C PRO A 249 25.74 -17.31 3.45
N GLY A 250 24.58 -17.56 2.85
CA GLY A 250 23.97 -18.88 2.83
C GLY A 250 22.50 -18.85 2.43
N ALA A 251 21.85 -20.01 2.49
CA ALA A 251 20.41 -20.11 2.37
C ALA A 251 19.74 -19.37 3.55
N PHE A 252 18.76 -18.52 3.24
CA PHE A 252 17.99 -17.82 4.26
C PHE A 252 16.92 -18.74 4.84
N GLU A 253 16.69 -18.63 6.15
CA GLU A 253 15.59 -19.37 6.77
C GLU A 253 14.24 -18.75 6.35
N PRO A 254 13.16 -19.54 6.24
CA PRO A 254 11.84 -19.00 5.94
C PRO A 254 11.41 -17.90 6.93
N GLY A 255 11.10 -16.72 6.41
CA GLY A 255 10.76 -15.53 7.17
C GLY A 255 11.94 -14.67 7.62
N GLN A 256 13.17 -15.06 7.29
CA GLN A 256 14.37 -14.27 7.59
C GLN A 256 14.50 -13.12 6.58
N GLY A 257 14.54 -11.88 7.09
CA GLY A 257 14.88 -10.70 6.30
C GLY A 257 16.33 -10.74 5.82
N PHE A 258 16.57 -10.43 4.54
CA PHE A 258 17.90 -10.49 3.94
C PHE A 258 18.25 -9.31 3.03
N ALA A 259 17.27 -8.51 2.62
CA ALA A 259 17.47 -7.33 1.79
C ALA A 259 16.44 -6.25 2.10
N LEU A 260 16.65 -5.05 1.58
CA LEU A 260 15.67 -3.97 1.52
C LEU A 260 15.30 -3.71 0.06
N LEU A 261 14.00 -3.59 -0.21
CA LEU A 261 13.48 -3.14 -1.49
C LEU A 261 13.16 -1.65 -1.41
N HIS A 262 13.67 -0.89 -2.37
CA HIS A 262 13.40 0.53 -2.54
C HIS A 262 12.70 0.75 -3.88
N ILE A 263 11.59 1.49 -3.87
CA ILE A 263 10.91 1.96 -5.08
C ILE A 263 10.69 3.46 -4.93
N PRO A 264 11.67 4.31 -5.32
CA PRO A 264 11.66 5.74 -5.05
C PRO A 264 10.40 6.45 -5.51
N LYS A 265 9.90 6.17 -6.72
CA LYS A 265 8.69 6.79 -7.27
C LYS A 265 7.43 6.55 -6.43
N LEU A 266 7.43 5.50 -5.62
CA LEU A 266 6.30 5.11 -4.79
C LEU A 266 6.54 5.37 -3.30
N ASP A 267 7.70 5.96 -2.94
CA ASP A 267 8.15 6.14 -1.56
C ASP A 267 8.13 4.84 -0.73
N VAL A 268 8.44 3.71 -1.37
CA VAL A 268 8.46 2.40 -0.72
C VAL A 268 9.88 2.05 -0.30
N VAL A 269 10.05 1.76 1.00
CA VAL A 269 11.23 1.11 1.57
C VAL A 269 10.75 -0.04 2.45
N VAL A 270 11.03 -1.28 2.07
CA VAL A 270 10.46 -2.45 2.75
C VAL A 270 11.45 -3.62 2.83
N PRO A 271 11.52 -4.36 3.96
CA PRO A 271 12.33 -5.57 4.03
C PRO A 271 11.85 -6.65 3.08
N ILE A 272 12.82 -7.32 2.45
CA ILE A 272 12.63 -8.58 1.74
C ILE A 272 13.00 -9.71 2.68
N ALA A 273 12.08 -10.65 2.87
CA ALA A 273 12.33 -11.89 3.60
C ALA A 273 12.20 -13.11 2.70
N GLU A 274 12.84 -14.20 3.08
CA GLU A 274 12.76 -15.46 2.34
C GLU A 274 11.40 -16.14 2.54
N GLY A 275 10.76 -16.56 1.45
CA GLY A 275 9.44 -17.19 1.45
C GLY A 275 8.28 -16.19 1.46
N ILE A 276 7.08 -16.69 1.11
CA ILE A 276 5.86 -15.88 0.95
C ILE A 276 4.76 -16.24 1.97
N ASP A 277 5.14 -16.82 3.11
CA ASP A 277 4.19 -17.14 4.19
C ASP A 277 3.51 -15.88 4.71
N LYS A 278 2.17 -15.94 4.84
CA LYS A 278 1.38 -14.78 5.27
C LYS A 278 1.78 -14.30 6.66
N LYS A 279 1.86 -15.18 7.65
CA LYS A 279 2.03 -14.77 9.06
C LYS A 279 3.47 -14.41 9.42
N ARG A 280 4.42 -15.05 8.74
CA ARG A 280 5.86 -14.85 8.98
C ARG A 280 6.44 -13.71 8.15
N VAL A 281 5.87 -13.45 6.97
CA VAL A 281 6.40 -12.47 6.02
C VAL A 281 5.39 -11.38 5.69
N LEU A 282 4.35 -11.70 4.90
CA LEU A 282 3.52 -10.68 4.25
C LEU A 282 2.72 -9.83 5.25
N ASP A 283 2.08 -10.46 6.24
CA ASP A 283 1.28 -9.80 7.28
C ASP A 283 2.14 -9.02 8.29
N ARG A 284 3.47 -9.08 8.17
CA ARG A 284 4.42 -8.26 8.95
C ARG A 284 4.90 -7.03 8.20
N GLY A 285 4.27 -6.72 7.06
CA GLY A 285 4.64 -5.58 6.23
C GLY A 285 5.91 -5.78 5.41
N MET A 286 6.40 -7.01 5.29
CA MET A 286 7.55 -7.34 4.45
C MET A 286 7.11 -7.84 3.07
N VAL A 287 8.01 -7.80 2.10
CA VAL A 287 7.84 -8.51 0.82
C VAL A 287 8.55 -9.85 0.90
N GLY A 288 7.96 -10.88 0.28
CA GLY A 288 8.50 -12.24 0.30
C GLY A 288 9.17 -12.60 -1.00
N HIS A 289 10.37 -13.17 -0.94
CA HIS A 289 11.01 -13.84 -2.08
C HIS A 289 10.37 -15.21 -2.27
N TYR A 290 10.06 -15.57 -3.52
CA TYR A 290 9.59 -16.91 -3.83
C TYR A 290 10.72 -17.93 -3.65
N ALA A 291 10.63 -18.72 -2.58
CA ALA A 291 11.70 -19.60 -2.12
C ALA A 291 11.25 -21.05 -1.94
N GLU A 292 9.95 -21.29 -2.02
CA GLU A 292 9.33 -22.59 -1.90
C GLU A 292 9.55 -23.41 -3.17
N ASP A 293 10.14 -24.60 -3.01
CA ASP A 293 10.30 -25.68 -4.00
C ASP A 293 10.06 -25.28 -5.48
N ASP A 294 8.87 -25.56 -6.02
CA ASP A 294 8.51 -25.39 -7.43
C ASP A 294 8.39 -23.92 -7.88
N LEU A 295 8.36 -22.98 -6.95
CA LEU A 295 8.29 -21.54 -7.22
C LEU A 295 9.61 -20.83 -6.92
N LYS A 296 10.65 -21.54 -6.49
CA LYS A 296 11.92 -20.94 -6.11
C LYS A 296 12.51 -20.12 -7.27
N THR A 297 12.70 -18.83 -7.02
CA THR A 297 13.28 -17.89 -7.98
C THR A 297 14.77 -17.65 -7.73
N ALA A 298 15.45 -17.02 -8.69
CA ALA A 298 16.88 -16.74 -8.60
C ALA A 298 17.13 -15.54 -7.67
N MET A 299 18.19 -15.58 -6.88
CA MET A 299 18.65 -14.45 -6.08
C MET A 299 19.19 -13.32 -6.99
N PRO A 300 19.20 -12.05 -6.52
CA PRO A 300 19.63 -10.92 -7.34
C PRO A 300 21.11 -10.98 -7.77
N ASP A 301 21.97 -11.67 -7.02
CA ASP A 301 23.40 -11.89 -7.33
C ASP A 301 23.64 -12.94 -8.42
N ALA A 302 22.61 -13.75 -8.75
CA ALA A 302 22.68 -14.70 -9.84
C ALA A 302 22.97 -13.98 -11.18
N LYS A 303 23.85 -14.57 -11.99
CA LYS A 303 24.28 -13.98 -13.27
C LYS A 303 23.18 -13.95 -14.33
N THR A 304 22.20 -14.84 -14.20
CA THR A 304 20.96 -14.85 -14.99
C THR A 304 19.84 -15.41 -14.14
N GLY A 305 18.61 -14.99 -14.40
CA GLY A 305 17.41 -15.49 -13.76
C GLY A 305 16.38 -14.39 -13.54
N ASN A 306 15.34 -14.76 -12.82
CA ASN A 306 14.26 -13.87 -12.41
C ASN A 306 14.19 -13.89 -10.89
N PHE A 307 14.24 -12.73 -10.25
CA PHE A 307 14.07 -12.56 -8.80
C PHE A 307 12.61 -12.21 -8.52
N GLY A 308 11.85 -13.17 -8.00
CA GLY A 308 10.42 -13.02 -7.78
C GLY A 308 10.09 -12.54 -6.37
N LEU A 309 9.23 -11.53 -6.27
CA LEU A 309 8.74 -10.97 -5.01
C LEU A 309 7.21 -10.95 -4.95
N ALA A 310 6.67 -11.22 -3.77
CA ALA A 310 5.25 -11.08 -3.45
C ALA A 310 5.05 -10.04 -2.35
N GLY A 311 4.00 -9.22 -2.47
CA GLY A 311 3.68 -8.18 -1.50
C GLY A 311 2.19 -7.84 -1.47
N HIS A 312 1.71 -7.40 -0.31
CA HIS A 312 0.32 -7.00 -0.13
C HIS A 312 -0.04 -5.75 -0.95
N ARG A 313 -1.30 -5.71 -1.41
CA ARG A 313 -1.87 -4.60 -2.18
C ARG A 313 -2.58 -3.56 -1.31
N ASN A 314 -3.22 -3.98 -0.23
CA ASN A 314 -4.20 -3.15 0.49
C ASN A 314 -4.13 -3.25 2.01
N THR A 315 -3.28 -4.14 2.54
CA THR A 315 -3.17 -4.38 3.98
C THR A 315 -1.71 -4.53 4.39
N HIS A 316 -1.45 -4.46 5.69
CA HIS A 316 -0.16 -4.67 6.31
C HIS A 316 0.96 -3.87 5.61
N GLY A 317 0.84 -2.54 5.60
CA GLY A 317 1.82 -1.63 4.99
C GLY A 317 1.74 -1.53 3.46
N GLU A 318 0.99 -2.45 2.82
CA GLU A 318 0.60 -2.38 1.41
C GLU A 318 1.73 -2.01 0.41
N PRO A 319 2.92 -2.64 0.50
CA PRO A 319 4.11 -2.20 -0.23
C PRO A 319 3.92 -2.20 -1.75
N PHE A 320 2.99 -3.00 -2.27
CA PHE A 320 2.71 -3.10 -3.70
C PHE A 320 1.39 -2.47 -4.14
N ARG A 321 0.76 -1.63 -3.31
CA ARG A 321 -0.51 -0.97 -3.67
C ARG A 321 -0.46 -0.24 -5.00
N TYR A 322 0.64 0.48 -5.26
CA TYR A 322 0.76 1.39 -6.38
C TYR A 322 1.79 0.98 -7.43
N ILE A 323 2.22 -0.29 -7.48
CA ILE A 323 3.17 -0.74 -8.51
C ILE A 323 2.60 -0.61 -9.93
N ASN A 324 1.28 -0.49 -10.08
CA ASN A 324 0.63 -0.16 -11.35
C ASN A 324 0.89 1.26 -11.86
N ARG A 325 1.44 2.15 -11.02
CA ARG A 325 1.83 3.51 -11.39
C ARG A 325 3.27 3.59 -11.90
N LEU A 326 4.02 2.49 -11.81
CA LEU A 326 5.34 2.40 -12.42
C LEU A 326 5.22 2.45 -13.94
N GLN A 327 6.21 3.08 -14.54
CA GLN A 327 6.39 3.32 -15.95
C GLN A 327 7.75 2.76 -16.37
N PRO A 328 7.93 2.40 -17.65
CA PRO A 328 9.22 1.94 -18.15
C PRO A 328 10.35 2.92 -17.80
N GLY A 329 11.43 2.40 -17.22
CA GLY A 329 12.58 3.19 -16.76
C GLY A 329 12.58 3.53 -15.27
N ASP A 330 11.44 3.43 -14.56
CA ASP A 330 11.41 3.73 -13.12
C ASP A 330 12.30 2.76 -12.33
N PRO A 331 13.10 3.24 -11.37
CA PRO A 331 14.03 2.40 -10.62
C PRO A 331 13.32 1.53 -9.57
N ILE A 332 13.79 0.29 -9.47
CA ILE A 332 13.47 -0.67 -8.41
C ILE A 332 14.82 -1.17 -7.88
N VAL A 333 15.17 -0.83 -6.64
CA VAL A 333 16.51 -1.11 -6.10
C VAL A 333 16.42 -2.13 -4.98
N VAL A 334 17.22 -3.19 -5.09
CA VAL A 334 17.40 -4.19 -4.04
C VAL A 334 18.72 -3.92 -3.34
N GLU A 335 18.66 -3.55 -2.07
CA GLU A 335 19.81 -3.33 -1.20
C GLU A 335 20.06 -4.57 -0.34
N THR A 336 21.28 -5.08 -0.39
CA THR A 336 21.75 -6.19 0.45
C THR A 336 22.88 -5.71 1.37
N GLN A 337 23.44 -6.63 2.16
CA GLN A 337 24.60 -6.35 3.01
C GLN A 337 25.79 -5.81 2.20
N ASP A 338 26.05 -6.38 1.02
CA ASP A 338 27.27 -6.14 0.26
C ASP A 338 27.04 -5.35 -1.03
N GLN A 339 25.82 -5.34 -1.58
CA GLN A 339 25.55 -4.82 -2.93
C GLN A 339 24.18 -4.13 -3.04
N TYR A 340 24.10 -3.19 -3.98
CA TYR A 340 22.87 -2.65 -4.55
C TYR A 340 22.66 -3.25 -5.94
N PHE A 341 21.45 -3.72 -6.21
CA PHE A 341 21.01 -4.19 -7.52
C PHE A 341 19.93 -3.25 -8.03
N VAL A 342 20.22 -2.52 -9.10
CA VAL A 342 19.29 -1.55 -9.70
C VAL A 342 18.60 -2.19 -10.88
N TYR A 343 17.29 -2.29 -10.80
CA TYR A 343 16.42 -2.69 -11.90
C TYR A 343 15.66 -1.48 -12.42
N THR A 344 15.34 -1.48 -13.70
CA THR A 344 14.39 -0.54 -14.29
C THR A 344 13.11 -1.28 -14.64
N MET A 345 11.96 -0.72 -14.31
CA MET A 345 10.67 -1.25 -14.73
C MET A 345 10.63 -1.34 -16.26
N ALA A 346 10.14 -2.45 -16.79
CA ALA A 346 10.10 -2.73 -18.22
C ALA A 346 8.68 -2.92 -18.74
N SER A 347 7.89 -3.76 -18.08
CA SER A 347 6.55 -4.12 -18.54
C SER A 347 5.62 -4.51 -17.38
N ILE A 348 4.32 -4.54 -17.66
CA ILE A 348 3.27 -4.84 -16.69
C ILE A 348 2.22 -5.76 -17.32
N LEU A 349 1.78 -6.77 -16.56
CA LEU A 349 0.59 -7.55 -16.83
C LEU A 349 -0.46 -7.20 -15.75
N PRO A 350 -1.44 -6.34 -16.07
CA PRO A 350 -2.32 -5.75 -15.06
C PRO A 350 -3.25 -6.77 -14.39
N VAL A 351 -3.61 -7.85 -15.10
CA VAL A 351 -4.50 -8.90 -14.61
C VAL A 351 -4.07 -10.26 -15.15
N THR A 352 -3.88 -11.23 -14.26
CA THR A 352 -3.68 -12.65 -14.58
C THR A 352 -4.31 -13.56 -13.53
N ALA A 353 -4.57 -14.82 -13.88
CA ALA A 353 -5.02 -15.83 -12.93
C ALA A 353 -3.97 -16.06 -11.83
N PRO A 354 -4.38 -16.30 -10.56
CA PRO A 354 -3.44 -16.62 -9.47
C PRO A 354 -2.59 -17.87 -9.70
N SER A 355 -3.03 -18.78 -10.58
CA SER A 355 -2.31 -20.01 -10.95
C SER A 355 -1.29 -19.81 -12.07
N ASN A 356 -1.15 -18.61 -12.64
CA ASN A 356 -0.16 -18.34 -13.68
C ASN A 356 1.23 -18.16 -13.07
N THR A 357 1.90 -19.27 -12.75
CA THR A 357 3.23 -19.29 -12.15
C THR A 357 4.34 -19.01 -13.16
N ALA A 358 4.07 -19.14 -14.46
CA ALA A 358 5.05 -18.93 -15.53
C ALA A 358 5.56 -17.47 -15.64
N VAL A 359 4.91 -16.55 -14.94
CA VAL A 359 5.39 -15.16 -14.76
C VAL A 359 6.65 -15.07 -13.89
N LEU A 360 6.98 -16.15 -13.17
CA LEU A 360 8.16 -16.31 -12.32
C LEU A 360 9.28 -17.12 -12.99
N ASP A 361 9.05 -17.67 -14.19
CA ASP A 361 10.07 -18.40 -14.95
C ASP A 361 11.34 -17.54 -15.12
N ALA A 362 12.50 -18.19 -15.28
CA ALA A 362 13.80 -17.51 -15.46
C ALA A 362 13.79 -16.51 -16.62
N ILE A 363 13.01 -16.80 -17.68
CA ILE A 363 12.59 -15.84 -18.70
C ILE A 363 11.06 -15.71 -18.55
N PRO A 364 10.56 -14.66 -17.88
CA PRO A 364 9.18 -14.64 -17.42
C PRO A 364 8.19 -14.49 -18.58
N LYS A 365 7.23 -15.41 -18.68
CA LYS A 365 6.26 -15.41 -19.79
C LYS A 365 5.32 -14.21 -19.69
N GLY A 366 5.08 -13.56 -20.84
CA GLY A 366 4.25 -12.36 -20.94
C GLY A 366 4.98 -11.04 -20.66
N SER A 367 6.23 -11.09 -20.20
CA SER A 367 7.05 -9.89 -19.94
C SER A 367 7.54 -9.17 -21.21
N GLY A 368 7.61 -9.88 -22.34
CA GLY A 368 8.27 -9.43 -23.56
C GLY A 368 9.77 -9.77 -23.64
N PHE A 369 10.37 -10.32 -22.58
CA PHE A 369 11.74 -10.81 -22.62
C PHE A 369 11.83 -12.15 -23.37
N THR A 370 12.83 -12.29 -24.23
CA THR A 370 13.02 -13.47 -25.09
C THR A 370 14.34 -14.20 -24.85
N THR A 371 15.28 -13.59 -24.13
CA THR A 371 16.60 -14.15 -23.84
C THR A 371 16.85 -14.23 -22.34
N ALA A 372 17.83 -15.05 -21.94
CA ALA A 372 18.33 -15.04 -20.57
C ALA A 372 18.82 -13.62 -20.21
N GLY A 373 18.57 -13.22 -18.98
CA GLY A 373 18.91 -11.91 -18.44
C GLY A 373 18.77 -11.91 -16.94
N ARG A 374 18.81 -10.72 -16.31
CA ARG A 374 18.62 -10.55 -14.87
C ARG A 374 17.37 -9.73 -14.66
N TYR A 375 16.31 -10.40 -14.25
CA TYR A 375 14.97 -9.85 -14.14
C TYR A 375 14.52 -9.77 -12.69
N ILE A 376 13.58 -8.88 -12.42
CA ILE A 376 12.81 -8.84 -11.17
C ILE A 376 11.33 -8.92 -11.51
N THR A 377 10.56 -9.67 -10.72
CA THR A 377 9.11 -9.79 -10.86
C THR A 377 8.43 -9.40 -9.56
N LEU A 378 7.57 -8.38 -9.59
CA LEU A 378 6.75 -7.97 -8.45
C LEU A 378 5.32 -8.48 -8.65
N THR A 379 4.80 -9.21 -7.67
CA THR A 379 3.47 -9.82 -7.74
C THR A 379 2.58 -9.34 -6.60
N THR A 380 1.33 -9.02 -6.91
CA THR A 380 0.36 -8.59 -5.90
C THR A 380 -1.08 -8.91 -6.30
N CYS A 381 -2.02 -8.76 -5.38
CA CYS A 381 -3.44 -9.00 -5.64
C CYS A 381 -4.07 -7.87 -6.48
N THR A 382 -5.07 -8.22 -7.29
CA THR A 382 -5.86 -7.25 -8.06
C THR A 382 -7.26 -7.79 -8.37
N PRO A 383 -8.29 -6.94 -8.55
CA PRO A 383 -8.37 -5.52 -8.18
C PRO A 383 -8.09 -5.22 -6.69
N GLU A 384 -8.09 -3.95 -6.30
CA GLU A 384 -7.95 -3.57 -4.89
C GLU A 384 -9.04 -4.20 -4.01
N PHE A 385 -8.69 -4.53 -2.78
CA PHE A 385 -9.54 -5.14 -1.75
C PHE A 385 -10.08 -6.54 -2.10
N THR A 386 -9.51 -7.20 -3.11
CA THR A 386 -9.81 -8.58 -3.49
C THR A 386 -8.55 -9.37 -3.80
N SER A 387 -8.62 -10.69 -3.73
CA SER A 387 -7.54 -11.61 -4.11
C SER A 387 -7.87 -12.42 -5.37
N LYS A 388 -8.86 -11.97 -6.17
CA LYS A 388 -9.39 -12.69 -7.33
C LYS A 388 -8.34 -12.95 -8.41
N TYR A 389 -7.53 -11.95 -8.71
CA TYR A 389 -6.48 -12.02 -9.73
C TYR A 389 -5.14 -11.56 -9.16
N ARG A 390 -4.11 -11.60 -10.00
CA ARG A 390 -2.79 -11.04 -9.73
C ARG A 390 -2.44 -9.98 -10.75
N MET A 391 -1.66 -9.00 -10.29
CA MET A 391 -0.98 -8.03 -11.14
C MET A 391 0.51 -8.28 -11.03
N ILE A 392 1.19 -8.20 -12.17
CA ILE A 392 2.61 -8.51 -12.30
C ILE A 392 3.33 -7.33 -12.93
N VAL A 393 4.44 -6.90 -12.31
CA VAL A 393 5.38 -5.92 -12.88
C VAL A 393 6.73 -6.59 -13.06
N TRP A 394 7.34 -6.40 -14.22
CA TRP A 394 8.69 -6.87 -14.50
C TRP A 394 9.67 -5.71 -14.63
N GLY A 395 10.88 -5.92 -14.14
CA GLY A 395 12.02 -5.05 -14.37
C GLY A 395 13.24 -5.82 -14.87
N LYS A 396 14.19 -5.09 -15.44
CA LYS A 396 15.47 -5.61 -15.91
C LYS A 396 16.61 -4.90 -15.20
N MET A 397 17.61 -5.66 -14.76
CA MET A 397 18.77 -5.09 -14.06
C MET A 397 19.60 -4.23 -15.01
N VAL A 398 20.04 -3.07 -14.51
CA VAL A 398 20.89 -2.10 -15.21
C VAL A 398 22.20 -1.83 -14.48
N GLU A 399 22.26 -2.04 -13.16
CA GLU A 399 23.47 -1.84 -12.36
C GLU A 399 23.56 -2.89 -11.25
N GLU A 400 24.77 -3.41 -11.04
CA GLU A 400 25.18 -4.14 -9.83
C GLU A 400 26.33 -3.35 -9.19
N ARG A 401 26.10 -2.82 -8.00
CA ARG A 401 26.99 -1.87 -7.35
C ARG A 401 27.39 -2.36 -5.96
N PRO A 402 28.69 -2.59 -5.67
CA PRO A 402 29.14 -2.84 -4.31
C PRO A 402 28.75 -1.70 -3.37
N ARG A 403 28.30 -2.04 -2.16
CA ARG A 403 27.90 -1.07 -1.12
C ARG A 403 29.03 -0.11 -0.75
N SER A 404 30.29 -0.56 -0.87
CA SER A 404 31.48 0.27 -0.68
C SER A 404 31.60 1.45 -1.64
N LYS A 405 30.87 1.44 -2.77
CA LYS A 405 30.79 2.57 -3.71
C LYS A 405 29.68 3.58 -3.36
N GLY A 406 29.01 3.43 -2.21
CA GLY A 406 27.88 4.27 -1.81
C GLY A 406 26.58 3.93 -2.55
N LYS A 407 25.51 4.66 -2.20
CA LYS A 407 24.17 4.49 -2.79
C LYS A 407 24.20 4.77 -4.31
N PRO A 408 23.41 4.05 -5.12
CA PRO A 408 23.26 4.35 -6.54
C PRO A 408 22.48 5.65 -6.76
N ASP A 409 22.63 6.27 -7.93
CA ASP A 409 21.97 7.53 -8.31
C ASP A 409 20.44 7.46 -8.15
N ALA A 410 19.87 6.28 -8.39
CA ALA A 410 18.46 5.99 -8.20
C ALA A 410 17.93 6.22 -6.77
N LEU A 411 18.79 6.28 -5.75
CA LEU A 411 18.40 6.50 -4.34
C LEU A 411 18.79 7.89 -3.79
N VAL A 412 19.35 8.77 -4.63
CA VAL A 412 19.83 10.11 -4.21
C VAL A 412 19.32 11.23 -5.10
N SER A 413 18.45 10.93 -6.08
CA SER A 413 17.93 11.87 -7.07
C SER A 413 16.58 12.48 -6.71
#